data_AF-A0A960RQY1-F1
#
_entry.id   AF-A0A960RQY1-F1
#
_cell.length_a   1.000
_cell.length_b   1.000
_cell.length_c   1.000
_cell.angle_alpha   90.00
_cell.angle_beta   90.00
_cell.angle_gamma   90.00
#
_symmetry.space_group_name_H-M   'P 1'
#
loop_
_entity.id
_entity.type
_entity.pdbx_description
1 polymer ?
#
loop_
_entity_poly.entity_id
_entity_poly.type
_entity_poly.pdbx_seq_one_letter_code
_entity_poly.pdbx_strand_id
1 'polypeptide(L)' 'MSKIVRADFRPSSISQLKKALSDEHLSFVLITCSKPSKEGKMNVEMDYNGDPALIAYLMKNAENYLT' A
#
# COMPACT_ATOMS: atom_id res chain seq x y z
N MET A 1 12.04 -11.68 -9.78
CA MET A 1 11.81 -12.38 -8.50
C MET A 1 11.28 -11.36 -7.50
N SER A 2 10.01 -11.46 -7.13
CA SER A 2 9.43 -10.56 -6.12
C SER A 2 9.90 -11.02 -4.74
N LYS A 3 10.80 -10.27 -4.11
CA LYS A 3 11.15 -10.49 -2.70
C LYS A 3 9.92 -10.12 -1.87
N ILE A 4 9.19 -11.12 -1.39
CA ILE A 4 8.16 -10.92 -0.38
C ILE A 4 8.90 -10.69 0.94
N VAL A 5 9.03 -9.42 1.33
CA VAL A 5 9.44 -9.08 2.69
C VAL A 5 8.23 -9.38 3.58
N ARG A 6 8.35 -10.40 4.44
CA ARG A 6 7.39 -10.59 5.51
C ARG A 6 7.55 -9.41 6.46
N ALA A 7 6.70 -8.40 6.29
CA ALA A 7 6.61 -7.32 7.25
C ALA A 7 5.89 -7.87 8.48
N ASP A 8 6.65 -8.42 9.42
CA ASP A 8 6.33 -8.51 10.85
C ASP A 8 6.27 -7.11 11.52
N PHE A 9 5.98 -6.10 10.70
CA PHE A 9 5.87 -4.71 11.03
C PHE A 9 4.56 -4.51 11.79
N ARG A 10 4.67 -4.28 13.09
CA ARG A 10 3.61 -3.70 13.92
C ARG A 10 3.91 -2.21 14.05
N PRO A 11 3.42 -1.35 13.14
CA PRO A 11 3.57 0.08 13.32
C PRO A 11 2.77 0.47 14.55
N SER A 12 3.43 1.05 15.54
CA SER A 12 2.74 1.76 16.61
C SER A 12 1.98 2.99 16.10
N SER A 13 2.25 3.45 14.86
CA SER A 13 1.29 4.23 14.06
C SER A 13 1.59 4.17 12.55
N ILE A 14 0.54 4.11 11.72
CA ILE A 14 0.64 4.20 10.25
C ILE A 14 1.43 5.45 9.81
N SER A 15 1.38 6.52 10.59
CA SER A 15 2.11 7.76 10.33
C SER A 15 3.64 7.58 10.33
N GLN A 16 4.17 6.71 11.20
CA GLN A 16 5.61 6.42 11.22
C GLN A 16 6.05 5.64 9.98
N LEU A 17 5.22 4.72 9.50
CA LEU A 17 5.47 4.00 8.25
C LEU A 17 5.49 4.96 7.06
N LYS A 18 4.47 5.83 6.95
CA LYS A 18 4.40 6.83 5.88
C LYS A 18 5.64 7.73 5.88
N LYS A 19 6.13 8.12 7.06
CA LYS A 19 7.36 8.89 7.20
C LYS A 19 8.58 8.12 6.69
N ALA A 20 8.79 6.89 7.15
CA ALA A 20 9.92 6.07 6.71
C ALA A 20 9.91 5.81 5.18
N LEU A 21 8.73 5.55 4.62
CA LEU A 21 8.58 5.37 3.18
C LEU A 21 8.89 6.65 2.40
N SER A 22 8.47 7.81 2.91
CA SER A 22 8.74 9.12 2.28
C SER A 22 10.23 9.50 2.35
N ASP A 23 10.94 9.09 3.40
CA ASP A 23 12.36 9.40 3.58
C ASP A 23 13.27 8.55 2.66
N GLU A 24 12.89 7.29 2.39
CA GLU A 24 13.73 6.35 1.63
C GLU A 24 13.32 6.14 0.16
N HIS A 25 12.09 6.51 -0.23
CA HIS A 25 11.54 6.19 -1.55
C HIS A 25 11.00 7.43 -2.27
N LEU A 26 11.25 7.48 -3.59
CA LEU A 26 10.75 8.56 -4.46
C LEU A 26 9.22 8.48 -4.69
N SER A 27 8.63 7.30 -4.53
CA SER A 27 7.18 7.11 -4.57
C SER A 27 6.80 5.79 -3.91
N PHE A 28 5.62 5.75 -3.28
CA PHE A 28 5.04 4.54 -2.72
C PHE A 28 3.53 4.53 -2.84
N VAL A 29 2.99 3.31 -2.74
CA VAL A 29 1.57 3.03 -2.58
C VAL A 29 1.43 2.14 -1.35
N LEU A 30 0.58 2.54 -0.41
CA LEU A 30 0.26 1.79 0.79
C LEU A 30 -1.20 1.34 0.71
N ILE A 31 -1.41 0.02 0.64
CA ILE A 31 -2.73 -0.60 0.69
C ILE A 31 -2.86 -1.33 2.02
N THR A 32 -3.90 -1.02 2.78
CA THR A 32 -4.23 -1.73 4.01
C THR A 32 -5.61 -2.35 3.89
N CYS A 33 -5.76 -3.58 4.37
CA CYS A 33 -7.02 -4.30 4.39
C CYS A 33 -7.36 -4.64 5.84
N SER A 34 -8.57 -4.29 6.28
CA SER A 34 -9.08 -4.78 7.56
C SER A 34 -9.25 -6.29 7.50
N LYS A 35 -9.28 -6.93 8.67
CA LYS A 35 -9.77 -8.30 8.74
C LYS A 35 -11.19 -8.36 8.13
N PRO A 36 -11.54 -9.46 7.45
CA PRO A 36 -12.90 -9.67 6.99
C PRO A 36 -13.89 -9.56 8.16
N SER A 37 -15.00 -8.86 7.94
CA SER A 37 -16.13 -8.85 8.85
C SER A 37 -16.81 -10.23 8.87
N LYS A 38 -17.76 -10.43 9.78
CA LYS A 38 -18.59 -11.65 9.80
C LYS A 38 -19.39 -11.87 8.51
N GLU A 39 -19.59 -10.82 7.73
CA GLU A 39 -20.28 -10.84 6.44
C GLU A 39 -19.29 -11.02 5.26
N GLY A 40 -18.00 -11.23 5.54
CA GLY A 40 -16.97 -11.36 4.52
C GLY A 40 -16.52 -10.04 3.89
N LYS A 41 -17.02 -8.90 4.36
CA LYS A 41 -16.62 -7.58 3.85
C LYS A 41 -15.27 -7.17 4.43
N MET A 42 -14.40 -6.60 3.60
CA MET A 42 -13.13 -6.01 4.03
C MET A 42 -13.15 -4.52 3.73
N ASN A 43 -12.68 -3.70 4.67
CA ASN A 43 -12.39 -2.31 4.42
C ASN A 43 -10.99 -2.22 3.85
N VAL A 44 -10.88 -1.67 2.64
CA VAL A 44 -9.60 -1.41 1.99
C VAL A 44 -9.36 0.08 2.05
N GLU A 45 -8.22 0.47 2.59
CA GLU A 45 -7.74 1.85 2.60
C GLU A 45 -6.47 1.94 1.78
N MET A 46 -6.38 2.97 0.94
CA MET A 46 -5.25 3.21 0.07
C MET A 46 -4.71 4.62 0.28
N ASP A 47 -3.40 4.72 0.45
CA ASP A 47 -2.67 6.00 0.49
C ASP A 47 -1.46 5.91 -0.45
N TYR A 48 -1.03 7.05 -0.98
CA TYR A 48 0.04 7.14 -1.96
C TYR A 48 0.80 8.46 -1.82
N ASN A 49 2.10 8.42 -2.11
CA ASN A 49 2.95 9.61 -2.13
C ASN A 49 4.04 9.45 -3.20
N GLY A 50 4.56 10.57 -3.69
CA GLY A 50 5.57 10.65 -4.74
C GLY A 50 5.03 11.18 -6.07
N ASP A 51 5.76 10.88 -7.14
CA ASP A 51 5.47 11.41 -8.47
C ASP A 51 4.08 10.97 -8.99
N PRO A 52 3.19 11.90 -9.36
CA PRO A 52 1.84 11.57 -9.82
C PRO A 52 1.79 10.68 -11.06
N ALA A 53 2.73 10.82 -12.00
CA ALA A 53 2.76 10.00 -13.20
C ALA A 53 3.16 8.55 -12.89
N LEU A 54 4.12 8.37 -11.97
CA LEU A 54 4.52 7.04 -11.50
C LEU A 54 3.39 6.36 -10.72
N ILE A 55 2.69 7.08 -9.84
CA ILE A 55 1.55 6.54 -9.09
C ILE A 55 0.42 6.12 -10.04
N ALA A 56 0.07 6.98 -11.01
CA ALA A 56 -0.94 6.67 -12.01
C ALA A 56 -0.56 5.45 -12.85
N TYR A 57 0.74 5.31 -13.20
CA TYR A 57 1.25 4.13 -13.90
C TYR A 57 1.10 2.86 -13.05
N LEU A 58 1.48 2.90 -11.77
CA LEU A 58 1.36 1.74 -10.88
C LEU A 58 -0.11 1.32 -10.72
N MET A 59 -1.03 2.29 -10.57
CA MET A 59 -2.45 2.02 -10.40
C MET A 59 -3.11 1.45 -11.65
N LYS A 60 -2.88 2.09 -12.80
CA LYS A 60 -3.41 1.61 -14.07
C LYS A 60 -2.97 0.18 -14.39
N ASN A 61 -1.73 -0.16 -14.05
CA ASN A 61 -1.25 -1.53 -14.26
C ASN A 61 -1.84 -2.52 -13.25
N ALA A 62 -2.08 -2.11 -12.00
CA ALA A 62 -2.69 -2.98 -11.00
C ALA A 62 -4.15 -3.33 -11.36
N GLU A 63 -4.92 -2.40 -11.92
CA GLU A 63 -6.28 -2.66 -12.41
C GLU A 63 -6.34 -3.80 -13.44
N ASN A 64 -5.33 -3.91 -14.31
CA ASN A 64 -5.25 -4.97 -15.31
C ASN A 64 -5.10 -6.38 -14.73
N TYR A 65 -4.73 -6.51 -13.44
CA TYR A 65 -4.58 -7.81 -12.76
C TYR A 65 -5.73 -8.12 -11.79
N LEU A 66 -6.67 -7.18 -11.61
CA LEU A 66 -7.84 -7.32 -10.72
C LEU A 66 -9.14 -7.59 -11.50
N THR A 67 -9.05 -7.68 -12.83
CA THR A 67 -10.14 -8.00 -13.77
C THR A 67 -9.93 -9.36 -14.40
#